data_AF-A0A125QL01-F1
#
_entry.id   AF-A0A125QL01-F1
#
_cell.length_a   1.000
_cell.length_b   1.000
_cell.length_c   1.000
_cell.angle_alpha   90.00
_cell.angle_beta   90.00
_cell.angle_gamma   90.00
#
_symmetry.space_group_name_H-M   'P 1'
#
loop_
_entity.id
_entity.type
_entity.pdbx_description
1 polymer ?
#
loop_
_entity_poly.entity_id
_entity_poly.type
_entity_poly.pdbx_seq_one_letter_code
_entity_poly.pdbx_strand_id
1 'polypeptide(L)'
;MNSLSDQIQPPPGKARRAERGPVRRWIADLHAWIGAFVGLFVILVGSTGIALGFAYELMRAETGGFDVTGLSTNDVPRIEQMIARAQDAAGPEFIPLGYVGPHGEIVNPAPMIYGLSAAPEAGGEEQVITFDPATGEATGSFLLHDTWTHWLIDLHYELLAGEIGVAFMAAIALLVALLALAGLVLWWPVARSALAKPFSFSWRGNYVRKSFSLHSLVGFWLALPILLWGISGAYWNQPEWFPAAISPQLEGPDETTTAWLNESDCNDAITPETAMSSALAAVPRSSVVEMHFAAPWQPYHAVQLDARGADQLDGDTRAWVSATCSDRVVVEQLRGAEATGPLLKALHSGRIFGAFRQLVIALVGLSFITIGVTGLILWWRRIAPQRRQVRN
;
A
#
# COMPACT_ATOMS: atom_id res chain seq x y z
N MET A 1 4.41 85.68 -0.77
CA MET A 1 5.45 84.70 -1.17
C MET A 1 5.61 83.69 -0.04
N ASN A 2 5.14 82.48 -0.32
CA ASN A 2 5.38 81.16 0.28
C ASN A 2 5.78 81.00 1.75
N SER A 3 4.78 80.48 2.47
CA SER A 3 4.82 79.64 3.67
C SER A 3 5.80 78.47 3.54
N LEU A 4 6.76 78.38 4.46
CA LEU A 4 7.53 77.17 4.77
C LEU A 4 6.84 76.46 5.94
N SER A 5 5.91 75.57 5.63
CA SER A 5 5.41 74.57 6.57
C SER A 5 6.09 73.25 6.23
N ASP A 6 7.00 72.84 7.10
CA ASP A 6 7.67 71.54 7.09
C ASP A 6 6.61 70.42 7.14
N GLN A 7 6.43 69.75 6.01
CA GLN A 7 5.64 68.52 5.89
C GLN A 7 6.52 67.36 6.32
N ILE A 8 6.51 67.04 7.61
CA ILE A 8 7.01 65.76 8.13
C ILE A 8 6.13 64.65 7.53
N GLN A 9 6.61 64.00 6.48
CA GLN A 9 5.98 62.78 5.96
C GLN A 9 6.07 61.68 7.04
N PRO A 10 4.96 61.08 7.47
CA PRO A 10 5.03 59.91 8.33
C PRO A 10 5.72 58.75 7.59
N PRO A 11 6.50 57.89 8.27
CA PRO A 11 7.19 56.78 7.64
C PRO A 11 6.19 55.86 6.93
N PRO A 12 6.55 55.23 5.80
CA PRO A 12 5.66 54.35 5.06
C PRO A 12 5.15 53.25 6.00
N GLY A 13 3.82 53.27 6.21
CA GLY A 13 3.14 52.34 7.10
C GLY A 13 3.48 50.91 6.74
N LYS A 14 3.86 50.11 7.74
CA LYS A 14 4.00 48.66 7.62
C LYS A 14 2.78 48.14 6.88
N ALA A 15 2.98 47.56 5.70
CA ALA A 15 1.91 46.93 4.92
C ALA A 15 1.08 46.07 5.87
N ARG A 16 -0.19 46.45 6.09
CA ARG A 16 -1.13 45.65 6.88
C ARG A 16 -1.12 44.26 6.27
N ARG A 17 -0.61 43.27 7.00
CA ARG A 17 -0.78 41.85 6.62
C ARG A 17 -2.29 41.68 6.42
N ALA A 18 -2.72 41.44 5.19
CA ALA A 18 -4.12 41.19 4.90
C ALA A 18 -4.62 40.12 5.88
N GLU A 19 -5.57 40.49 6.73
CA GLU A 19 -6.12 39.58 7.73
C GLU A 19 -6.75 38.40 6.99
N ARG A 20 -6.41 37.18 7.41
CA ARG A 20 -7.00 35.98 6.81
C ARG A 20 -8.49 36.01 7.13
N GLY A 21 -9.35 35.89 6.12
CA GLY A 21 -10.79 35.76 6.33
C GLY A 21 -11.14 34.61 7.29
N PRO A 22 -12.29 34.68 8.00
CA PRO A 22 -12.62 33.78 9.11
C PRO A 22 -12.60 32.30 8.72
N VAL A 23 -13.08 31.96 7.52
CA VAL A 23 -13.07 30.59 6.99
C VAL A 23 -11.65 30.03 6.85
N ARG A 24 -10.71 30.82 6.32
CA ARG A 24 -9.32 30.38 6.14
C ARG A 24 -8.61 30.17 7.48
N ARG A 25 -8.95 30.97 8.49
CA ARG A 25 -8.44 30.77 9.85
C ARG A 25 -8.96 29.46 10.42
N TRP A 26 -10.25 29.16 10.26
CA TRP A 26 -10.84 27.90 10.70
C TRP A 26 -10.21 26.67 10.03
N ILE A 27 -10.02 26.69 8.71
CA ILE A 27 -9.32 25.60 7.99
C ILE A 27 -7.89 25.42 8.51
N ALA A 28 -7.15 26.51 8.75
CA ALA A 28 -5.80 26.44 9.29
C ALA A 28 -5.75 25.89 10.73
N ASP A 29 -6.80 26.10 11.50
CA ASP A 29 -6.91 25.61 12.86
C ASP A 29 -7.22 24.11 12.86
N LEU A 30 -8.20 23.68 12.05
CA LEU A 30 -8.47 22.25 11.84
C LEU A 30 -7.26 21.51 11.29
N HIS A 31 -6.61 22.03 10.25
CA HIS A 31 -5.41 21.42 9.67
C HIS A 31 -4.29 21.26 10.71
N ALA A 32 -4.09 22.25 11.58
CA ALA A 32 -3.07 22.17 12.62
C ALA A 32 -3.39 21.12 13.71
N TRP A 33 -4.65 21.04 14.16
CA TRP A 33 -5.05 20.11 15.22
C TRP A 33 -5.18 18.67 14.72
N ILE A 34 -5.88 18.45 13.60
CA ILE A 34 -5.98 17.14 12.95
C ILE A 34 -4.59 16.68 12.51
N GLY A 35 -3.80 17.57 11.90
CA GLY A 35 -2.44 17.27 11.49
C GLY A 35 -1.49 16.93 12.64
N ALA A 36 -1.70 17.46 13.84
CA ALA A 36 -0.92 17.07 15.01
C ALA A 36 -1.28 15.66 15.50
N PHE A 37 -2.57 15.31 15.51
CA PHE A 37 -3.02 13.97 15.84
C PHE A 37 -2.53 12.94 14.81
N VAL A 38 -2.85 13.17 13.53
CA VAL A 38 -2.46 12.32 12.40
C VAL A 38 -0.94 12.25 12.22
N GLY A 39 -0.23 13.34 12.52
CA GLY A 39 1.21 13.45 12.34
C GLY A 39 2.03 12.40 13.09
N LEU A 40 1.54 11.92 14.24
CA LEU A 40 2.20 10.83 14.97
C LEU A 40 2.13 9.51 14.21
N PHE A 41 0.95 9.16 13.70
CA PHE A 41 0.74 7.95 12.90
C PHE A 41 1.48 8.04 11.57
N VAL A 42 1.45 9.20 10.91
CA VAL A 42 2.17 9.43 9.66
C VAL A 42 3.68 9.23 9.80
N ILE A 43 4.28 9.62 10.93
CA ILE A 43 5.70 9.35 11.18
C ILE A 43 5.94 7.85 11.34
N LEU A 44 5.08 7.15 12.09
CA LEU A 44 5.17 5.71 12.28
C LEU A 44 5.05 4.98 10.93
N VAL A 45 3.95 5.17 10.19
CA VAL A 45 3.73 4.48 8.91
C VAL A 45 4.69 4.92 7.82
N GLY A 46 5.13 6.18 7.84
CA GLY A 46 6.19 6.64 6.95
C GLY A 46 7.50 5.91 7.22
N SER A 47 7.80 5.54 8.46
CA SER A 47 9.01 4.79 8.82
C SER A 47 8.86 3.30 8.53
N THR A 48 7.75 2.68 8.93
CA THR A 48 7.49 1.25 8.68
C THR A 48 7.30 0.99 7.19
N GLY A 49 6.67 1.89 6.44
CA GLY A 49 6.51 1.78 4.98
C GLY A 49 7.83 1.83 4.21
N ILE A 50 8.82 2.61 4.67
CA ILE A 50 10.18 2.57 4.09
C ILE A 50 10.79 1.18 4.29
N ALA A 51 10.68 0.62 5.49
CA ALA A 51 11.21 -0.70 5.80
C ALA A 51 10.48 -1.79 4.98
N LEU A 52 9.15 -1.72 4.86
CA LEU A 52 8.36 -2.65 4.04
C LEU A 52 8.65 -2.54 2.53
N GLY A 53 9.18 -1.41 2.05
CA GLY A 53 9.72 -1.33 0.69
C GLY A 53 10.85 -2.34 0.40
N PHE A 54 11.46 -2.86 1.47
CA PHE A 54 12.49 -3.91 1.48
C PHE A 54 11.99 -5.21 2.12
N ALA A 55 10.67 -5.47 2.17
CA ALA A 55 10.10 -6.64 2.82
C ALA A 55 10.71 -7.96 2.31
N TYR A 56 10.94 -8.07 1.00
CA TYR A 56 11.61 -9.24 0.42
C TYR A 56 13.03 -9.44 0.98
N GLU A 57 13.84 -8.38 0.99
CA GLU A 57 15.21 -8.45 1.52
C GLU A 57 15.24 -8.74 3.03
N LEU A 58 14.28 -8.19 3.78
CA LEU A 58 14.12 -8.45 5.21
C LEU A 58 13.74 -9.91 5.46
N MET A 59 12.71 -10.43 4.79
CA MET A 59 12.31 -11.83 4.89
C MET A 59 13.43 -12.77 4.47
N ARG A 60 14.17 -12.46 3.39
CA ARG A 60 15.34 -13.26 2.98
C ARG A 60 16.42 -13.29 4.05
N ALA A 61 16.73 -12.15 4.65
CA ALA A 61 17.73 -12.08 5.71
C ALA A 61 17.28 -12.79 6.99
N GLU A 62 15.99 -12.79 7.26
CA GLU A 62 15.37 -13.37 8.46
C GLU A 62 15.22 -14.89 8.36
N THR A 63 14.64 -15.39 7.27
CA THR A 63 14.30 -16.81 7.13
C THR A 63 15.38 -17.63 6.42
N GLY A 64 16.27 -16.98 5.67
CA GLY A 64 17.22 -17.65 4.79
C GLY A 64 16.56 -18.40 3.62
N GLY A 65 15.23 -18.35 3.50
CA GLY A 65 14.46 -19.23 2.63
C GLY A 65 14.36 -18.79 1.17
N PHE A 66 14.92 -17.65 0.79
CA PHE A 66 14.68 -17.03 -0.53
C PHE A 66 15.91 -17.02 -1.43
N ASP A 67 16.92 -17.84 -1.13
CA ASP A 67 18.11 -17.99 -1.95
C ASP A 67 17.80 -18.92 -3.14
N VAL A 68 17.74 -18.34 -4.34
CA VAL A 68 17.44 -19.05 -5.60
C VAL A 68 18.68 -19.17 -6.48
N THR A 69 18.87 -20.33 -7.13
CA THR A 69 20.06 -20.59 -7.96
C THR A 69 20.00 -20.00 -9.38
N GLY A 70 18.92 -19.30 -9.72
CA GLY A 70 18.78 -18.51 -10.95
C GLY A 70 17.35 -18.53 -11.48
N LEU A 71 16.96 -17.53 -12.28
CA LEU A 71 15.65 -17.48 -12.92
C LEU A 71 15.71 -18.26 -14.25
N SER A 72 15.54 -19.59 -14.23
CA SER A 72 15.02 -20.27 -15.43
C SER A 72 13.50 -20.09 -15.42
N THR A 73 13.01 -19.05 -16.08
CA THR A 73 11.57 -18.73 -16.13
C THR A 73 10.73 -19.76 -16.89
N ASN A 74 11.37 -20.75 -17.51
CA ASN A 74 10.68 -21.74 -18.34
C ASN A 74 10.51 -23.12 -17.67
N ASP A 75 11.09 -23.32 -16.48
CA ASP A 75 11.10 -24.62 -15.79
C ASP A 75 10.58 -24.54 -14.35
N VAL A 76 9.61 -23.65 -14.07
CA VAL A 76 8.93 -23.68 -12.77
C VAL A 76 8.35 -25.10 -12.59
N PRO A 77 8.67 -25.80 -11.50
CA PRO A 77 8.17 -27.15 -11.28
C PRO A 77 6.65 -27.15 -11.27
N ARG A 78 6.06 -28.30 -11.63
CA ARG A 78 4.62 -28.49 -11.55
C ARG A 78 4.13 -28.18 -10.12
N ILE A 79 2.99 -27.50 -10.00
CA ILE A 79 2.42 -27.13 -8.71
C ILE A 79 2.23 -28.37 -7.84
N GLU A 80 1.79 -29.52 -8.39
CA GLU A 80 1.69 -30.77 -7.61
C GLU A 80 3.04 -31.19 -6.99
N GLN A 81 4.14 -31.02 -7.72
CA GLN A 81 5.46 -31.36 -7.19
C GLN A 81 5.87 -30.41 -6.08
N MET A 82 5.52 -29.13 -6.21
CA MET A 82 5.76 -28.13 -5.16
C MET A 82 4.89 -28.40 -3.93
N ILE A 83 3.61 -28.78 -4.10
CA ILE A 83 2.72 -29.16 -3.00
C ILE A 83 3.28 -30.38 -2.27
N ALA A 84 3.67 -31.43 -3.00
CA ALA A 84 4.26 -32.62 -2.40
C ALA A 84 5.54 -32.29 -1.61
N ARG A 85 6.43 -31.48 -2.20
CA ARG A 85 7.65 -31.02 -1.53
C ARG A 85 7.37 -30.08 -0.35
N ALA A 86 6.29 -29.29 -0.40
CA ALA A 86 5.85 -28.47 0.72
C ALA A 86 5.46 -29.34 1.91
N GLN A 87 4.68 -30.40 1.66
CA GLN A 87 4.28 -31.36 2.68
C GLN A 87 5.48 -32.16 3.23
N ASP A 88 6.44 -32.51 2.38
CA ASP A 88 7.70 -33.12 2.83
C ASP A 88 8.52 -32.19 3.73
N ALA A 89 8.53 -30.88 3.45
CA ALA A 89 9.30 -29.87 4.18
C ALA A 89 8.61 -29.39 5.47
N ALA A 90 7.29 -29.19 5.45
CA ALA A 90 6.50 -28.66 6.56
C ALA A 90 5.93 -29.75 7.46
N GLY A 91 5.76 -30.97 6.94
CA GLY A 91 5.18 -32.11 7.63
C GLY A 91 3.80 -32.50 7.08
N PRO A 92 3.32 -33.71 7.46
CA PRO A 92 2.08 -34.28 6.91
C PRO A 92 0.80 -33.54 7.34
N GLU A 93 0.87 -32.68 8.35
CA GLU A 93 -0.25 -31.87 8.82
C GLU A 93 -0.44 -30.58 8.00
N PHE A 94 0.56 -30.20 7.18
CA PHE A 94 0.49 -29.00 6.37
C PHE A 94 -0.63 -29.06 5.33
N ILE A 95 -1.52 -28.06 5.38
CA ILE A 95 -2.66 -27.91 4.48
C ILE A 95 -2.35 -26.80 3.48
N PRO A 96 -2.03 -27.12 2.22
CA PRO A 96 -1.77 -26.10 1.21
C PRO A 96 -3.06 -25.35 0.86
N LEU A 97 -3.01 -24.02 0.90
CA LEU A 97 -4.14 -23.14 0.58
C LEU A 97 -3.94 -22.40 -0.75
N GLY A 98 -2.71 -22.23 -1.20
CA GLY A 98 -2.46 -21.60 -2.48
C GLY A 98 -1.00 -21.57 -2.92
N TYR A 99 -0.80 -20.95 -4.07
CA TYR A 99 0.47 -20.78 -4.74
C TYR A 99 0.67 -19.31 -5.10
N VAL A 100 1.88 -18.79 -4.87
CA VAL A 100 2.30 -17.45 -5.31
C VAL A 100 3.46 -17.62 -6.28
N GLY A 101 3.30 -17.08 -7.49
CA GLY A 101 4.32 -17.16 -8.53
C GLY A 101 5.49 -16.19 -8.32
N PRO A 102 6.54 -16.28 -9.15
CA PRO A 102 7.70 -15.38 -9.09
C PRO A 102 7.38 -13.91 -9.39
N HIS A 103 6.16 -13.66 -9.88
CA HIS A 103 5.62 -12.34 -10.16
C HIS A 103 4.43 -12.00 -9.23
N GLY A 104 4.28 -12.68 -8.10
CA GLY A 104 3.27 -12.42 -7.07
C GLY A 104 3.35 -11.04 -6.40
N GLU A 105 2.37 -10.71 -5.55
CA GLU A 105 2.19 -9.42 -4.86
C GLU A 105 3.49 -8.93 -4.17
N ILE A 106 4.16 -9.82 -3.43
CA ILE A 106 5.55 -9.63 -3.04
C ILE A 106 6.40 -10.00 -4.24
N VAL A 107 7.01 -9.00 -4.92
CA VAL A 107 7.96 -9.27 -6.00
C VAL A 107 9.10 -10.11 -5.42
N ASN A 108 9.03 -11.40 -5.68
CA ASN A 108 9.86 -12.41 -5.09
C ASN A 108 10.34 -13.33 -6.20
N PRO A 109 11.65 -13.49 -6.40
CA PRO A 109 12.14 -14.45 -7.39
C PRO A 109 11.82 -15.91 -7.01
N ALA A 110 11.49 -16.22 -5.76
CA ALA A 110 11.11 -17.54 -5.30
C ALA A 110 9.58 -17.71 -5.30
N PRO A 111 9.03 -18.67 -6.06
CA PRO A 111 7.64 -19.04 -5.92
C PRO A 111 7.38 -19.69 -4.55
N MET A 112 6.14 -19.65 -4.09
CA MET A 112 5.75 -20.06 -2.75
C MET A 112 4.49 -20.91 -2.76
N ILE A 113 4.42 -21.86 -1.82
CA ILE A 113 3.16 -22.46 -1.39
C ILE A 113 2.87 -21.93 0.01
N TYR A 114 1.69 -21.34 0.19
CA TYR A 114 1.23 -20.94 1.51
C TYR A 114 0.07 -21.83 1.94
N GLY A 115 -0.08 -21.97 3.24
CA GLY A 115 -1.07 -22.84 3.83
C GLY A 115 -1.10 -22.72 5.34
N LEU A 116 -1.70 -23.72 5.97
CA LEU A 116 -1.72 -23.85 7.42
C LEU A 116 -0.78 -24.97 7.84
N SER A 117 0.00 -24.78 8.90
CA SER A 117 0.89 -25.78 9.46
C SER A 117 0.15 -27.04 9.97
N ALA A 118 -1.12 -26.87 10.34
CA ALA A 118 -2.04 -27.93 10.72
C ALA A 118 -3.49 -27.50 10.44
N ALA A 119 -4.47 -28.36 10.75
CA ALA A 119 -5.87 -27.96 10.76
C ALA A 119 -6.13 -26.81 11.76
N PRO A 120 -7.04 -25.86 11.47
CA PRO A 120 -7.36 -24.76 12.40
C PRO A 120 -7.73 -25.25 13.80
N GLU A 121 -8.45 -26.38 13.90
CA GLU A 121 -8.86 -26.97 15.18
C GLU A 121 -7.68 -27.53 15.99
N ALA A 122 -6.56 -27.81 15.34
CA ALA A 122 -5.31 -28.23 15.96
C ALA A 122 -4.37 -27.06 16.30
N GLY A 123 -4.81 -25.82 16.06
CA GLY A 123 -3.98 -24.62 16.23
C GLY A 123 -3.02 -24.39 15.06
N GLY A 124 -3.38 -24.83 13.85
CA GLY A 124 -2.61 -24.54 12.65
C GLY A 124 -2.43 -23.05 12.42
N GLU A 125 -1.21 -22.66 12.09
CA GLU A 125 -0.81 -21.27 11.84
C GLU A 125 -0.42 -21.10 10.38
N GLU A 126 -0.50 -19.87 9.87
CA GLU A 126 -0.08 -19.56 8.50
C GLU A 126 1.40 -19.87 8.31
N GLN A 127 1.68 -20.73 7.34
CA GLN A 127 3.02 -21.20 7.02
C GLN A 127 3.30 -21.01 5.54
N VAL A 128 4.52 -20.56 5.24
CA VAL A 128 4.99 -20.33 3.88
C VAL A 128 6.18 -21.24 3.61
N ILE A 129 6.12 -21.94 2.47
CA ILE A 129 7.21 -22.72 1.92
C ILE A 129 7.66 -22.05 0.64
N THR A 130 8.94 -21.72 0.58
CA THR A 130 9.59 -21.08 -0.57
C THR A 130 10.34 -22.12 -1.39
N PHE A 131 10.46 -21.87 -2.68
CA PHE A 131 11.10 -22.81 -3.60
C PHE A 131 12.13 -22.15 -4.49
N ASP A 132 13.15 -22.90 -4.87
CA ASP A 132 14.02 -22.53 -5.99
C ASP A 132 13.28 -22.81 -7.31
N PRO A 133 13.01 -21.80 -8.15
CA PRO A 133 12.31 -22.01 -9.42
C PRO A 133 13.08 -22.88 -10.41
N ALA A 134 14.41 -23.02 -10.29
CA ALA A 134 15.22 -23.81 -11.22
C ALA A 134 15.28 -25.30 -10.86
N THR A 135 15.29 -25.64 -9.57
CA THR A 135 15.39 -27.04 -9.10
C THR A 135 14.07 -27.57 -8.54
N GLY A 136 13.18 -26.65 -8.17
CA GLY A 136 11.97 -26.88 -7.41
C GLY A 136 12.18 -27.29 -5.97
N GLU A 137 13.41 -27.27 -5.47
CA GLU A 137 13.67 -27.68 -4.10
C GLU A 137 13.11 -26.63 -3.14
N ALA A 138 12.57 -27.09 -2.01
CA ALA A 138 12.14 -26.19 -0.96
C ALA A 138 13.37 -25.51 -0.37
N THR A 139 13.39 -24.18 -0.40
CA THR A 139 14.50 -23.35 0.07
C THR A 139 14.27 -22.83 1.48
N GLY A 140 13.02 -22.75 1.93
CA GLY A 140 12.66 -22.36 3.29
C GLY A 140 11.25 -22.79 3.67
N SER A 141 11.03 -22.94 4.97
CA SER A 141 9.73 -23.22 5.59
C SER A 141 9.65 -22.45 6.90
N PHE A 142 8.68 -21.56 7.03
CA PHE A 142 8.55 -20.70 8.20
C PHE A 142 7.09 -20.33 8.47
N LEU A 143 6.76 -20.17 9.75
CA LEU A 143 5.48 -19.61 10.19
C LEU A 143 5.50 -18.11 9.90
N LEU A 144 4.45 -17.62 9.25
CA LEU A 144 4.41 -16.24 8.77
C LEU A 144 4.39 -15.25 9.95
N HIS A 145 3.55 -15.53 10.96
CA HIS A 145 3.40 -14.71 12.17
C HIS A 145 4.63 -14.70 13.08
N ASP A 146 5.56 -15.66 12.94
CA ASP A 146 6.82 -15.67 13.68
C ASP A 146 7.86 -14.70 13.10
N THR A 147 7.62 -14.17 11.89
CA THR A 147 8.55 -13.26 11.24
C THR A 147 8.38 -11.81 11.71
N TRP A 148 9.49 -11.16 12.04
CA TRP A 148 9.57 -9.72 12.28
C TRP A 148 9.04 -8.91 11.11
N THR A 149 9.26 -9.40 9.88
CA THR A 149 8.74 -8.71 8.69
C THR A 149 7.21 -8.74 8.65
N HIS A 150 6.57 -9.85 9.02
CA HIS A 150 5.11 -9.89 9.13
C HIS A 150 4.60 -9.05 10.30
N TRP A 151 5.24 -9.09 11.47
CA TRP A 151 4.92 -8.18 12.57
C TRP A 151 4.98 -6.70 12.16
N LEU A 152 5.94 -6.33 11.31
CA LEU A 152 6.06 -4.99 10.76
C LEU A 152 4.93 -4.64 9.79
N ILE A 153 4.44 -5.62 9.01
CA ILE A 153 3.25 -5.48 8.16
C ILE A 153 2.04 -5.20 9.07
N ASP A 154 1.80 -6.00 10.09
CA ASP A 154 0.68 -5.83 11.02
C ASP A 154 0.75 -4.47 11.73
N LEU A 155 1.94 -4.03 12.14
CA LEU A 155 2.13 -2.69 12.71
C LEU A 155 1.78 -1.58 11.70
N HIS A 156 2.19 -1.71 10.44
CA HIS A 156 1.92 -0.70 9.42
C HIS A 156 0.45 -0.65 9.00
N TYR A 157 -0.14 -1.83 8.83
CA TYR A 157 -1.46 -2.04 8.26
C TYR A 157 -2.57 -1.84 9.30
N GLU A 158 -2.38 -2.36 10.51
CA GLU A 158 -3.42 -2.42 11.54
C GLU A 158 -2.96 -1.99 12.94
N LEU A 159 -1.74 -1.48 13.11
CA LEU A 159 -1.19 -1.11 14.42
C LEU A 159 -1.23 -2.27 15.44
N LEU A 160 -1.18 -3.52 14.98
CA LEU A 160 -1.29 -4.73 15.83
C LEU A 160 -2.63 -4.81 16.58
N ALA A 161 -3.69 -4.23 16.03
CA ALA A 161 -5.01 -4.14 16.66
C ALA A 161 -6.11 -4.86 15.86
N GLY A 162 -5.74 -5.76 14.94
CA GLY A 162 -6.69 -6.52 14.12
C GLY A 162 -7.60 -5.62 13.28
N GLU A 163 -8.83 -6.08 13.05
CA GLU A 163 -9.83 -5.39 12.22
C GLU A 163 -10.10 -3.93 12.63
N ILE A 164 -10.12 -3.63 13.94
CA ILE A 164 -10.31 -2.25 14.42
C ILE A 164 -9.13 -1.38 13.99
N GLY A 165 -7.93 -1.94 14.06
CA GLY A 165 -6.70 -1.34 13.58
C GLY A 165 -6.73 -1.03 12.09
N VAL A 166 -7.18 -1.99 11.28
CA VAL A 166 -7.34 -1.84 9.83
C VAL A 166 -8.24 -0.65 9.50
N ALA A 167 -9.45 -0.61 10.07
CA ALA A 167 -10.40 0.48 9.87
C ALA A 167 -9.87 1.82 10.38
N PHE A 168 -9.22 1.83 11.54
CA PHE A 168 -8.61 3.04 12.08
C PHE A 168 -7.52 3.60 11.15
N MET A 169 -6.65 2.74 10.64
CA MET A 169 -5.58 3.13 9.73
C MET A 169 -6.11 3.61 8.37
N ALA A 170 -7.19 3.02 7.85
CA ALA A 170 -7.88 3.53 6.68
C ALA A 170 -8.43 4.95 6.91
N ALA A 171 -9.03 5.21 8.07
CA ALA A 171 -9.53 6.55 8.43
C ALA A 171 -8.38 7.57 8.55
N ILE A 172 -7.24 7.19 9.15
CA ILE A 172 -6.03 8.01 9.19
C ILE A 172 -5.55 8.34 7.77
N ALA A 173 -5.52 7.36 6.86
CA ALA A 173 -5.09 7.55 5.48
C ALA A 173 -6.02 8.52 4.69
N LEU A 174 -7.35 8.45 4.91
CA LEU A 174 -8.29 9.44 4.37
C LEU A 174 -8.11 10.83 4.98
N LEU A 175 -7.82 10.93 6.29
CA LEU A 175 -7.52 12.21 6.93
C LEU A 175 -6.25 12.84 6.37
N VAL A 176 -5.22 12.05 6.06
CA VAL A 176 -4.01 12.50 5.36
C VAL A 176 -4.35 13.08 3.99
N ALA A 177 -5.18 12.39 3.20
CA ALA A 177 -5.67 12.89 1.91
C ALA A 177 -6.40 14.23 2.05
N LEU A 178 -7.29 14.37 3.02
CA LEU A 178 -8.00 15.61 3.31
C LEU A 178 -7.06 16.73 3.79
N LEU A 179 -6.05 16.41 4.60
CA LEU A 179 -5.04 17.36 5.05
C LEU A 179 -4.19 17.87 3.87
N ALA A 180 -3.85 17.02 2.90
CA ALA A 180 -3.15 17.43 1.68
C ALA A 180 -3.98 18.44 0.86
N LEU A 181 -5.28 18.17 0.67
CA LEU A 181 -6.21 19.09 0.01
C LEU A 181 -6.34 20.42 0.78
N ALA A 182 -6.51 20.35 2.10
CA ALA A 182 -6.56 21.53 2.96
C ALA A 182 -5.27 22.36 2.88
N GLY A 183 -4.11 21.69 2.84
CA GLY A 183 -2.80 22.31 2.66
C GLY A 183 -2.71 23.10 1.35
N LEU A 184 -3.16 22.51 0.23
CA LEU A 184 -3.23 23.19 -1.06
C LEU A 184 -4.14 24.43 -1.02
N VAL A 185 -5.33 24.32 -0.44
CA VAL A 185 -6.27 25.45 -0.28
C VAL A 185 -5.67 26.57 0.56
N LEU A 186 -4.99 26.23 1.65
CA LEU A 186 -4.32 27.20 2.52
C LEU A 186 -3.15 27.91 1.83
N TRP A 187 -2.48 27.23 0.90
CA TRP A 187 -1.32 27.73 0.17
C TRP A 187 -1.69 28.55 -1.08
N TRP A 188 -2.72 28.14 -1.82
CA TRP A 188 -3.15 28.73 -3.11
C TRP A 188 -3.21 30.28 -3.18
N PRO A 189 -3.84 31.01 -2.22
CA PRO A 189 -3.86 32.48 -2.27
C PRO A 189 -2.52 33.12 -1.93
N VAL A 190 -1.64 32.44 -1.19
CA VAL A 190 -0.27 32.92 -0.92
C VAL A 190 0.56 32.80 -2.19
N ALA A 191 0.40 31.71 -2.94
CA ALA A 191 1.06 31.47 -4.22
C ALA A 191 0.79 32.57 -5.23
N ARG A 192 -0.46 33.00 -5.41
CA ARG A 192 -0.79 34.10 -6.35
C ARG A 192 -0.03 35.40 -6.05
N SER A 193 0.26 35.68 -4.78
CA SER A 193 1.07 36.83 -4.37
C SER A 193 2.60 36.57 -4.39
N ALA A 194 3.00 35.31 -4.28
CA ALA A 194 4.39 34.88 -4.12
C ALA A 194 5.02 34.27 -5.39
N LEU A 195 4.24 33.95 -6.43
CA LEU A 195 4.70 33.55 -7.77
C LEU A 195 5.56 34.64 -8.44
N ALA A 196 5.56 35.87 -7.88
CA ALA A 196 6.50 36.94 -8.23
C ALA A 196 7.90 36.78 -7.58
N LYS A 197 8.14 35.76 -6.75
CA LYS A 197 9.46 35.46 -6.16
C LYS A 197 9.75 33.97 -6.29
N PRO A 198 10.86 33.57 -6.93
CA PRO A 198 11.22 32.17 -7.01
C PRO A 198 11.47 31.65 -5.59
N PHE A 199 10.70 30.65 -5.18
CA PHE A 199 11.10 29.53 -4.32
C PHE A 199 12.37 29.73 -3.47
N SER A 200 12.43 30.74 -2.59
CA SER A 200 13.63 30.96 -1.78
C SER A 200 13.55 30.10 -0.51
N PHE A 201 14.02 28.86 -0.60
CA PHE A 201 14.34 28.08 0.59
C PHE A 201 15.53 28.76 1.31
N SER A 202 15.27 29.43 2.43
CA SER A 202 16.33 30.04 3.23
C SER A 202 16.68 29.14 4.41
N TRP A 203 17.85 28.51 4.40
CA TRP A 203 18.42 27.82 5.58
C TRP A 203 18.76 28.75 6.76
N ARG A 204 18.57 30.06 6.61
CA ARG A 204 18.77 31.07 7.64
C ARG A 204 17.51 31.21 8.52
N GLY A 205 17.65 31.04 9.84
CA GLY A 205 16.58 31.26 10.81
C GLY A 205 16.50 30.19 11.90
N ASN A 206 15.59 30.37 12.85
CA ASN A 206 15.32 29.40 13.90
C ASN A 206 14.62 28.14 13.35
N TYR A 207 14.61 27.06 14.13
CA TYR A 207 14.06 25.76 13.71
C TYR A 207 12.59 25.85 13.28
N VAL A 208 11.76 26.66 13.95
CA VAL A 208 10.34 26.88 13.58
C VAL A 208 10.21 27.41 12.15
N ARG A 209 11.03 28.40 11.75
CA ARG A 209 10.99 28.96 10.41
C ARG A 209 11.43 27.93 9.37
N LYS A 210 12.47 27.15 9.68
CA LYS A 210 12.93 26.04 8.81
C LYS A 210 11.83 25.00 8.63
N SER A 211 11.19 24.56 9.72
CA SER A 211 10.06 23.63 9.69
C SER A 211 8.90 24.17 8.87
N PHE A 212 8.55 25.46 9.01
CA PHE A 212 7.50 26.08 8.19
C PHE A 212 7.84 26.06 6.70
N SER A 213 9.07 26.43 6.35
CA SER A 213 9.54 26.41 4.96
C SER A 213 9.54 24.99 4.38
N LEU A 214 10.03 24.01 5.13
CA LEU A 214 10.10 22.61 4.70
C LEU A 214 8.69 22.01 4.58
N HIS A 215 7.83 22.18 5.57
CA HIS A 215 6.44 21.73 5.55
C HIS A 215 5.68 22.31 4.36
N SER A 216 5.85 23.61 4.10
CA SER A 216 5.17 24.28 2.96
C SER A 216 5.72 23.84 1.62
N LEU A 217 7.03 23.59 1.51
CA LEU A 217 7.68 23.16 0.26
C LEU A 217 7.28 21.72 -0.09
N VAL A 218 7.49 20.79 0.85
CA VAL A 218 7.19 19.36 0.69
C VAL A 218 5.68 19.17 0.56
N GLY A 219 4.89 19.75 1.46
CA GLY A 219 3.44 19.60 1.46
C GLY A 219 2.76 20.21 0.23
N PHE A 220 3.37 21.22 -0.43
CA PHE A 220 2.85 21.76 -1.69
C PHE A 220 3.22 20.88 -2.89
N TRP A 221 4.51 20.62 -3.09
CA TRP A 221 5.00 19.90 -4.27
C TRP A 221 4.60 18.43 -4.28
N LEU A 222 4.51 17.82 -3.09
CA LEU A 222 4.11 16.44 -2.94
C LEU A 222 2.65 16.29 -2.51
N ALA A 223 1.83 17.35 -2.55
CA ALA A 223 0.43 17.27 -2.17
C ALA A 223 -0.34 16.18 -2.95
N LEU A 224 -0.12 16.12 -4.27
CA LEU A 224 -0.78 15.13 -5.13
C LEU A 224 -0.26 13.71 -4.84
N PRO A 225 1.06 13.45 -4.81
CA PRO A 225 1.58 12.16 -4.33
C PRO A 225 1.05 11.73 -2.95
N ILE A 226 1.05 12.64 -1.96
CA ILE A 226 0.54 12.39 -0.60
C ILE A 226 -0.95 12.05 -0.63
N LEU A 227 -1.74 12.80 -1.41
CA LEU A 227 -3.17 12.56 -1.59
C LEU A 227 -3.41 11.15 -2.16
N LEU A 228 -2.70 10.80 -3.24
CA LEU A 228 -2.85 9.49 -3.88
C LEU A 228 -2.37 8.35 -2.97
N TRP A 229 -1.28 8.54 -2.23
CA TRP A 229 -0.81 7.54 -1.26
C TRP A 229 -1.80 7.34 -0.11
N GLY A 230 -2.40 8.42 0.41
CA GLY A 230 -3.45 8.35 1.42
C GLY A 230 -4.71 7.64 0.92
N ILE A 231 -5.15 7.91 -0.32
CA ILE A 231 -6.29 7.22 -0.94
C ILE A 231 -5.97 5.74 -1.16
N SER A 232 -4.79 5.43 -1.68
CA SER A 232 -4.38 4.04 -1.93
C SER A 232 -4.21 3.23 -0.66
N GLY A 233 -3.69 3.81 0.44
CA GLY A 233 -3.61 3.14 1.73
C GLY A 233 -4.98 2.92 2.37
N ALA A 234 -5.89 3.89 2.25
CA ALA A 234 -7.27 3.69 2.67
C ALA A 234 -7.97 2.58 1.88
N TYR A 235 -7.72 2.50 0.56
CA TYR A 235 -8.23 1.43 -0.29
C TYR A 235 -7.65 0.07 0.07
N TRP A 236 -6.35 0.00 0.40
CA TRP A 236 -5.73 -1.26 0.79
C TRP A 236 -6.35 -1.82 2.07
N ASN A 237 -6.56 -0.95 3.06
CA ASN A 237 -7.14 -1.34 4.35
C ASN A 237 -8.64 -1.63 4.29
N GLN A 238 -9.41 -0.80 3.58
CA GLN A 238 -10.87 -0.84 3.58
C GLN A 238 -11.40 -0.64 2.15
N PRO A 239 -11.17 -1.60 1.24
CA PRO A 239 -11.68 -1.51 -0.12
C PRO A 239 -13.21 -1.35 -0.18
N GLU A 240 -13.94 -1.87 0.81
CA GLU A 240 -15.39 -1.77 0.96
C GLU A 240 -15.91 -0.34 1.22
N TRP A 241 -15.04 0.60 1.60
CA TRP A 241 -15.41 2.02 1.72
C TRP A 241 -15.43 2.73 0.36
N PHE A 242 -14.96 2.06 -0.69
CA PHE A 242 -14.90 2.60 -2.05
C PHE A 242 -16.11 2.11 -2.86
N PRO A 243 -16.48 2.82 -3.95
CA PRO A 243 -17.54 2.36 -4.83
C PRO A 243 -17.23 0.96 -5.37
N ALA A 244 -18.24 0.08 -5.42
CA ALA A 244 -18.11 -1.30 -5.91
C ALA A 244 -17.44 -1.41 -7.29
N ALA A 245 -17.62 -0.40 -8.16
CA ALA A 245 -16.96 -0.33 -9.45
C ALA A 245 -15.41 -0.30 -9.39
N ILE A 246 -14.82 0.08 -8.25
CA ILE A 246 -13.36 0.16 -8.01
C ILE A 246 -12.89 -0.96 -7.07
N SER A 247 -13.80 -1.61 -6.33
CA SER A 247 -13.53 -2.68 -5.37
C SER A 247 -14.25 -4.00 -5.69
N PRO A 248 -14.19 -4.53 -6.93
CA PRO A 248 -14.84 -5.80 -7.27
C PRO A 248 -14.15 -7.02 -6.65
N GLN A 249 -12.99 -6.85 -5.99
CA GLN A 249 -12.17 -7.94 -5.46
C GLN A 249 -12.75 -8.65 -4.23
N LEU A 250 -13.79 -8.13 -3.57
CA LEU A 250 -14.23 -8.66 -2.27
C LEU A 250 -15.27 -9.81 -2.31
N GLU A 251 -15.94 -10.05 -3.44
CA GLU A 251 -17.12 -10.94 -3.45
C GLU A 251 -16.93 -12.28 -4.18
N GLY A 252 -15.70 -12.61 -4.60
CA GLY A 252 -15.50 -13.77 -5.48
C GLY A 252 -16.25 -13.62 -6.80
N PRO A 253 -16.50 -14.70 -7.55
CA PRO A 253 -17.44 -14.67 -8.65
C PRO A 253 -18.86 -14.43 -8.14
N ASP A 254 -19.70 -13.76 -8.94
CA ASP A 254 -21.11 -13.55 -8.57
C ASP A 254 -21.85 -14.86 -8.25
N GLU A 255 -22.99 -14.78 -7.57
CA GLU A 255 -23.76 -15.97 -7.15
C GLU A 255 -24.08 -16.90 -8.33
N THR A 256 -24.36 -16.34 -9.52
CA THR A 256 -24.67 -17.12 -10.71
C THR A 256 -23.46 -17.90 -11.23
N THR A 257 -22.29 -17.28 -11.22
CA THR A 257 -21.03 -17.88 -11.61
C THR A 257 -20.59 -18.91 -10.59
N THR A 258 -20.72 -18.60 -9.30
CA THR A 258 -20.44 -19.55 -8.21
C THR A 258 -21.34 -20.79 -8.32
N ALA A 259 -22.65 -20.60 -8.57
CA ALA A 259 -23.56 -21.72 -8.78
C ALA A 259 -23.15 -22.56 -10.00
N TRP A 260 -22.79 -21.93 -11.12
CA TRP A 260 -22.34 -22.63 -12.32
C TRP A 260 -21.01 -23.38 -12.13
N LEU A 261 -20.09 -22.84 -11.34
CA LEU A 261 -18.82 -23.50 -10.99
C LEU A 261 -19.03 -24.69 -10.05
N ASN A 262 -20.04 -24.62 -9.18
CA ASN A 262 -20.36 -25.64 -8.18
C ASN A 262 -21.34 -26.73 -8.70
N GLU A 263 -22.17 -26.41 -9.69
CA GLU A 263 -23.13 -27.35 -10.26
C GLU A 263 -22.39 -28.44 -11.03
N SER A 264 -22.39 -29.70 -10.58
CA SER A 264 -21.61 -30.74 -11.26
C SER A 264 -22.40 -32.03 -11.50
N ASP A 265 -22.54 -32.38 -12.78
CA ASP A 265 -22.63 -33.76 -13.27
C ASP A 265 -21.22 -34.42 -13.38
N CYS A 266 -20.14 -33.62 -13.18
CA CYS A 266 -18.77 -34.09 -13.06
C CYS A 266 -18.53 -34.63 -11.64
N ASN A 267 -17.86 -35.77 -11.50
CA ASN A 267 -17.65 -36.42 -10.19
C ASN A 267 -16.18 -36.49 -9.74
N ASP A 268 -15.24 -35.94 -10.52
CA ASP A 268 -13.82 -36.06 -10.21
C ASP A 268 -13.27 -34.73 -9.70
N ALA A 269 -12.75 -34.73 -8.47
CA ALA A 269 -12.01 -33.58 -7.94
C ALA A 269 -10.81 -33.31 -8.86
N ILE A 270 -10.68 -32.06 -9.32
CA ILE A 270 -9.54 -31.67 -10.15
C ILE A 270 -8.37 -31.26 -9.26
N THR A 271 -7.16 -31.56 -9.72
CA THR A 271 -5.93 -31.15 -9.04
C THR A 271 -5.64 -29.66 -9.26
N PRO A 272 -4.98 -28.96 -8.32
CA PRO A 272 -4.48 -27.61 -8.53
C PRO A 272 -3.71 -27.43 -9.84
N GLU A 273 -2.88 -28.40 -10.23
CA GLU A 273 -2.19 -28.37 -11.52
C GLU A 273 -3.14 -28.38 -12.72
N THR A 274 -4.19 -29.22 -12.68
CA THR A 274 -5.20 -29.26 -13.74
C THR A 274 -5.94 -27.93 -13.81
N ALA A 275 -6.35 -27.38 -12.67
CA ALA A 275 -7.03 -26.09 -12.60
C ALA A 275 -6.15 -24.95 -13.16
N MET A 276 -4.87 -24.90 -12.77
CA MET A 276 -3.92 -23.93 -13.32
C MET A 276 -3.79 -24.08 -14.84
N SER A 277 -3.67 -25.32 -15.34
CA SER A 277 -3.55 -25.58 -16.77
C SER A 277 -4.79 -25.12 -17.55
N SER A 278 -5.98 -25.34 -17.00
CA SER A 278 -7.25 -24.86 -17.58
C SER A 278 -7.33 -23.33 -17.61
N ALA A 279 -6.88 -22.65 -16.55
CA ALA A 279 -6.82 -21.19 -16.51
C ALA A 279 -5.85 -20.62 -17.57
N LEU A 280 -4.65 -21.17 -17.67
CA LEU A 280 -3.64 -20.76 -18.66
C LEU A 280 -4.08 -21.07 -20.10
N ALA A 281 -4.83 -22.16 -20.31
CA ALA A 281 -5.43 -22.49 -21.60
C ALA A 281 -6.54 -21.49 -21.99
N ALA A 282 -7.34 -21.04 -21.02
CA ALA A 282 -8.38 -20.04 -21.24
C ALA A 282 -7.81 -18.63 -21.50
N VAL A 283 -6.60 -18.34 -21.00
CA VAL A 283 -5.91 -17.06 -21.20
C VAL A 283 -4.50 -17.28 -21.75
N PRO A 284 -4.35 -17.54 -23.07
CA PRO A 284 -3.06 -17.85 -23.66
C PRO A 284 -2.06 -16.70 -23.52
N ARG A 285 -0.78 -17.05 -23.31
CA ARG A 285 0.35 -16.11 -23.09
C ARG A 285 0.24 -15.29 -21.80
N SER A 286 -0.41 -15.84 -20.78
CA SER A 286 -0.40 -15.29 -19.43
C SER A 286 0.57 -16.04 -18.51
N SER A 287 0.86 -15.46 -17.35
CA SER A 287 1.58 -16.11 -16.27
C SER A 287 0.78 -16.03 -14.97
N VAL A 288 0.93 -17.02 -14.10
CA VAL A 288 0.24 -17.05 -12.80
C VAL A 288 0.94 -16.14 -11.81
N VAL A 289 0.20 -15.17 -11.29
CA VAL A 289 0.63 -14.27 -10.21
C VAL A 289 0.38 -14.95 -8.87
N GLU A 290 -0.85 -15.40 -8.68
CA GLU A 290 -1.31 -16.06 -7.46
C GLU A 290 -2.43 -17.04 -7.80
N MET A 291 -2.56 -18.09 -7.00
CA MET A 291 -3.64 -19.05 -7.10
C MET A 291 -4.11 -19.46 -5.70
N HIS A 292 -5.39 -19.27 -5.41
CA HIS A 292 -6.04 -19.87 -4.24
C HIS A 292 -6.63 -21.22 -4.62
N PHE A 293 -6.33 -22.24 -3.83
CA PHE A 293 -6.87 -23.59 -4.04
C PHE A 293 -8.32 -23.68 -3.59
N ALA A 294 -9.06 -24.62 -4.21
CA ALA A 294 -10.40 -24.94 -3.77
C ALA A 294 -10.38 -25.46 -2.32
N ALA A 295 -11.39 -25.06 -1.56
CA ALA A 295 -11.55 -25.39 -0.15
C ALA A 295 -13.03 -25.73 0.13
N PRO A 296 -13.38 -26.32 1.29
CA PRO A 296 -14.77 -26.68 1.60
C PRO A 296 -15.77 -25.51 1.50
N TRP A 297 -15.31 -24.27 1.72
CA TRP A 297 -16.11 -23.04 1.60
C TRP A 297 -15.99 -22.35 0.23
N GLN A 298 -15.13 -22.86 -0.65
CA GLN A 298 -14.82 -22.27 -1.95
C GLN A 298 -14.79 -23.37 -3.03
N PRO A 299 -15.89 -23.59 -3.77
CA PRO A 299 -16.04 -24.72 -4.71
C PRO A 299 -15.27 -24.51 -6.04
N TYR A 300 -14.26 -23.64 -6.05
CA TYR A 300 -13.47 -23.27 -7.21
C TYR A 300 -12.03 -22.94 -6.80
N HIS A 301 -11.11 -23.09 -7.75
CA HIS A 301 -9.78 -22.50 -7.69
C HIS A 301 -9.84 -21.08 -8.27
N ALA A 302 -9.22 -20.13 -7.59
CA ALA A 302 -9.11 -18.75 -8.07
C ALA A 302 -7.69 -18.53 -8.58
N VAL A 303 -7.54 -18.26 -9.87
CA VAL A 303 -6.22 -18.05 -10.51
C VAL A 303 -6.12 -16.61 -10.99
N GLN A 304 -5.17 -15.87 -10.42
CA GLN A 304 -4.85 -14.52 -10.86
C GLN A 304 -3.70 -14.57 -11.87
N LEU A 305 -3.95 -13.96 -13.02
CA LEU A 305 -3.10 -14.03 -14.20
C LEU A 305 -2.63 -12.63 -14.60
N ASP A 306 -1.35 -12.53 -14.95
CA ASP A 306 -0.81 -11.42 -15.75
C ASP A 306 -0.91 -11.84 -17.22
N ALA A 307 -1.91 -11.31 -17.94
CA ALA A 307 -2.14 -11.60 -19.36
C ALA A 307 -1.41 -10.65 -20.31
N ARG A 308 -0.86 -9.53 -19.82
CA ARG A 308 -0.24 -8.50 -20.66
C ARG A 308 1.28 -8.50 -20.60
N GLY A 309 1.88 -9.30 -19.70
CA GLY A 309 3.33 -9.43 -19.51
C GLY A 309 4.00 -8.10 -19.18
N ALA A 310 3.24 -7.11 -18.71
CA ALA A 310 3.68 -5.72 -18.64
C ALA A 310 2.94 -4.87 -17.59
N ASP A 311 1.91 -5.38 -16.93
CA ASP A 311 1.24 -4.64 -15.87
C ASP A 311 1.90 -4.98 -14.54
N GLN A 312 2.56 -3.98 -13.97
CA GLN A 312 3.08 -3.99 -12.61
C GLN A 312 1.93 -3.93 -11.57
N LEU A 313 0.81 -4.56 -11.88
CA LEU A 313 -0.38 -4.74 -11.07
C LEU A 313 -0.34 -6.16 -10.51
N ASP A 314 -1.19 -6.47 -9.53
CA ASP A 314 -1.29 -7.83 -8.95
C ASP A 314 -2.00 -8.81 -9.91
N GLY A 315 -1.98 -8.57 -11.23
CA GLY A 315 -2.68 -9.31 -12.28
C GLY A 315 -3.91 -8.57 -12.82
N ASP A 316 -4.08 -8.53 -14.15
CA ASP A 316 -5.21 -7.89 -14.83
C ASP A 316 -6.37 -8.83 -15.15
N THR A 317 -6.16 -10.14 -14.96
CA THR A 317 -7.09 -11.17 -15.37
C THR A 317 -7.29 -12.17 -14.25
N ARG A 318 -8.54 -12.53 -13.96
CA ARG A 318 -8.90 -13.59 -13.02
C ARG A 318 -9.54 -14.74 -13.79
N ALA A 319 -9.16 -15.96 -13.44
CA ALA A 319 -9.80 -17.16 -13.93
C ALA A 319 -10.31 -17.96 -12.73
N TRP A 320 -11.62 -18.19 -12.69
CA TRP A 320 -12.27 -19.06 -11.73
C TRP A 320 -12.45 -20.43 -12.37
N VAL A 321 -11.90 -21.47 -11.76
CA VAL A 321 -11.95 -22.84 -12.29
C VAL A 321 -12.69 -23.72 -11.30
N SER A 322 -13.69 -24.46 -11.76
CA SER A 322 -14.47 -25.37 -10.90
C SER A 322 -13.55 -26.38 -10.20
N ALA A 323 -13.83 -26.70 -8.94
CA ALA A 323 -13.09 -27.73 -8.21
C ALA A 323 -13.35 -29.17 -8.71
N THR A 324 -14.37 -29.37 -9.54
CA THR A 324 -14.84 -30.69 -9.99
C THR A 324 -14.92 -30.84 -11.52
N CYS A 325 -14.81 -29.76 -12.28
CA CYS A 325 -14.83 -29.80 -13.76
C CYS A 325 -13.69 -28.94 -14.36
N SER A 326 -12.75 -29.57 -15.06
CA SER A 326 -11.61 -28.86 -15.68
C SER A 326 -11.98 -27.95 -16.86
N ASP A 327 -13.14 -28.20 -17.50
CA ASP A 327 -13.65 -27.44 -18.63
C ASP A 327 -14.51 -26.23 -18.20
N ARG A 328 -14.85 -26.14 -16.90
CA ARG A 328 -15.60 -25.01 -16.36
C ARG A 328 -14.67 -23.93 -15.85
N VAL A 329 -14.37 -23.00 -16.76
CA VAL A 329 -13.53 -21.85 -16.50
C VAL A 329 -14.30 -20.58 -16.81
N VAL A 330 -14.37 -19.66 -15.84
CA VAL A 330 -14.86 -18.30 -16.06
C VAL A 330 -13.69 -17.33 -15.98
N VAL A 331 -13.50 -16.55 -17.04
CA VAL A 331 -12.43 -15.55 -17.13
C VAL A 331 -13.02 -14.15 -17.03
N GLU A 332 -12.49 -13.37 -16.10
CA GLU A 332 -12.82 -11.97 -15.90
C GLU A 332 -11.58 -11.11 -16.14
N GLN A 333 -11.70 -10.09 -16.98
CA GLN A 333 -10.64 -9.11 -17.17
C GLN A 333 -11.01 -7.82 -16.47
N LEU A 334 -10.13 -7.36 -15.59
CA LEU A 334 -10.31 -6.12 -14.84
C LEU A 334 -10.15 -4.94 -15.82
N ARG A 335 -11.24 -4.21 -16.07
CA ARG A 335 -11.26 -3.10 -17.04
C ARG A 335 -11.92 -1.85 -16.49
N GLY A 336 -11.49 -0.69 -16.98
CA GLY A 336 -12.09 0.59 -16.60
C GLY A 336 -11.97 0.87 -15.11
N ALA A 337 -13.10 1.10 -14.44
CA ALA A 337 -13.12 1.39 -13.01
C ALA A 337 -12.57 0.24 -12.16
N GLU A 338 -12.79 -1.01 -12.57
CA GLU A 338 -12.41 -2.23 -11.83
C GLU A 338 -10.89 -2.39 -11.72
N ALA A 339 -10.16 -1.87 -12.71
CA ALA A 339 -8.70 -1.84 -12.70
C ALA A 339 -8.12 -0.76 -11.76
N THR A 340 -8.96 0.14 -11.23
CA THR A 340 -8.51 1.21 -10.33
C THR A 340 -8.08 0.64 -8.98
N GLY A 341 -8.74 -0.40 -8.48
CA GLY A 341 -8.38 -1.07 -7.24
C GLY A 341 -6.96 -1.66 -7.23
N PRO A 342 -6.65 -2.57 -8.17
CA PRO A 342 -5.31 -3.08 -8.38
C PRO A 342 -4.28 -1.99 -8.64
N LEU A 343 -4.65 -0.92 -9.36
CA LEU A 343 -3.77 0.23 -9.57
C LEU A 343 -3.47 0.98 -8.28
N LEU A 344 -4.44 1.17 -7.39
CA LEU A 344 -4.24 1.78 -6.08
C LEU A 344 -3.32 0.91 -5.23
N LYS A 345 -3.53 -0.41 -5.22
CA LYS A 345 -2.61 -1.33 -4.55
C LYS A 345 -1.20 -1.21 -5.12
N ALA A 346 -1.02 -1.44 -6.41
CA ALA A 346 0.27 -1.33 -7.07
C ALA A 346 0.96 0.03 -6.89
N LEU A 347 0.20 1.12 -6.79
CA LEU A 347 0.72 2.44 -6.44
C LEU A 347 1.25 2.47 -5.00
N HIS A 348 0.46 1.99 -4.04
CA HIS A 348 0.81 1.99 -2.61
C HIS A 348 2.06 1.16 -2.33
N SER A 349 2.12 -0.05 -2.90
CA SER A 349 3.27 -0.95 -2.80
C SER A 349 4.45 -0.50 -3.67
N GLY A 350 4.27 0.56 -4.46
CA GLY A 350 5.28 1.08 -5.38
C GLY A 350 5.64 0.15 -6.54
N ARG A 351 4.90 -0.94 -6.72
CA ARG A 351 5.11 -1.94 -7.78
C ARG A 351 5.13 -1.29 -9.17
N ILE A 352 4.28 -0.29 -9.40
CA ILE A 352 4.21 0.50 -10.65
C ILE A 352 5.49 1.28 -11.02
N PHE A 353 6.51 1.29 -10.16
CA PHE A 353 7.78 1.94 -10.43
C PHE A 353 8.91 0.93 -10.77
N GLY A 354 8.60 -0.37 -10.80
CA GLY A 354 9.55 -1.44 -11.14
C GLY A 354 10.86 -1.33 -10.35
N ALA A 355 11.99 -1.25 -11.07
CA ALA A 355 13.33 -1.16 -10.47
C ALA A 355 13.54 0.07 -9.55
N PHE A 356 12.73 1.12 -9.70
CA PHE A 356 12.82 2.32 -8.86
C PHE A 356 11.90 2.26 -7.63
N ARG A 357 11.15 1.17 -7.43
CA ARG A 357 10.20 0.99 -6.32
C ARG A 357 10.76 1.43 -4.96
N GLN A 358 11.88 0.84 -4.55
CA GLN A 358 12.49 1.12 -3.24
C GLN A 358 12.84 2.60 -3.06
N LEU A 359 13.40 3.23 -4.11
CA LEU A 359 13.71 4.65 -4.08
C LEU A 359 12.44 5.51 -3.94
N VAL A 360 11.40 5.19 -4.71
CA VAL A 360 10.14 5.95 -4.66
C VAL A 360 9.45 5.79 -3.29
N ILE A 361 9.33 4.57 -2.77
CA ILE A 361 8.79 4.32 -1.43
C ILE A 361 9.61 5.05 -0.37
N ALA A 362 10.94 5.02 -0.47
CA ALA A 362 11.82 5.74 0.45
C ALA A 362 11.55 7.25 0.44
N LEU A 363 11.45 7.85 -0.76
CA LEU A 363 11.16 9.28 -0.90
C LEU A 363 9.78 9.66 -0.38
N VAL A 364 8.76 8.83 -0.65
CA VAL A 364 7.40 9.06 -0.16
C VAL A 364 7.34 8.93 1.37
N GLY A 365 7.89 7.87 1.94
CA GLY A 365 7.96 7.69 3.40
C GLY A 365 8.72 8.83 4.09
N LEU A 366 9.85 9.27 3.53
CA LEU A 366 10.58 10.44 4.03
C LEU A 366 9.77 11.72 3.92
N SER A 367 8.93 11.87 2.89
CA SER A 367 8.04 13.02 2.78
C SER A 367 7.00 13.04 3.89
N PHE A 368 6.42 11.87 4.22
CA PHE A 368 5.47 11.68 5.31
C PHE A 368 6.09 11.99 6.67
N ILE A 369 7.28 11.43 6.94
CA ILE A 369 8.04 11.74 8.17
C ILE A 369 8.32 13.24 8.24
N THR A 370 8.74 13.85 7.13
CA THR A 370 9.06 15.28 7.06
C THR A 370 7.85 16.16 7.36
N ILE A 371 6.70 15.92 6.72
CA ILE A 371 5.48 16.72 6.98
C ILE A 371 4.93 16.48 8.38
N GLY A 372 5.01 15.24 8.90
CA GLY A 372 4.59 14.90 10.26
C GLY A 372 5.44 15.61 11.32
N VAL A 373 6.77 15.47 11.25
CA VAL A 373 7.69 16.11 12.20
C VAL A 373 7.58 17.63 12.14
N THR A 374 7.60 18.21 10.93
CA THR A 374 7.50 19.66 10.78
C THR A 374 6.13 20.19 11.20
N GLY A 375 5.05 19.44 10.94
CA GLY A 375 3.70 19.76 11.38
C GLY A 375 3.57 19.80 12.90
N LEU A 376 4.10 18.78 13.59
CA LEU A 376 4.14 18.71 15.06
C LEU A 376 4.94 19.87 15.67
N ILE A 377 6.10 20.23 15.10
CA ILE A 377 6.89 21.38 15.56
C ILE A 377 6.08 22.69 15.46
N LEU A 378 5.37 22.88 14.35
CA LEU A 378 4.57 24.09 14.12
C LEU A 378 3.35 24.16 15.03
N TRP A 379 2.67 23.02 15.23
CA TRP A 379 1.56 22.91 16.17
C TRP A 379 2.02 23.14 17.61
N TRP A 380 3.13 22.53 18.03
CA TRP A 380 3.71 22.75 19.36
C TRP A 380 4.01 24.22 19.61
N ARG A 381 4.61 24.91 18.62
CA ARG A 381 4.87 26.35 18.72
C ARG A 381 3.59 27.19 18.84
N ARG A 382 2.48 26.71 18.28
CA ARG A 382 1.18 27.38 18.33
C ARG A 382 0.55 27.32 19.73
N ILE A 383 0.72 26.20 20.43
CA ILE A 383 0.18 26.00 21.80
C ILE A 383 1.16 26.44 22.90
N ALA A 384 2.47 26.48 22.61
CA ALA A 384 3.49 26.82 23.58
C ALA A 384 3.29 28.26 24.11
N PRO A 385 3.33 28.47 25.44
CA PRO A 385 3.21 29.80 26.03
C PRO A 385 4.25 30.74 25.44
N GLN A 386 3.82 31.88 24.90
CA GLN A 386 4.78 32.92 24.56
C GLN A 386 5.32 33.49 25.86
N ARG A 387 6.56 33.15 26.22
CA ARG A 387 7.28 33.88 27.28
C ARG A 387 7.28 35.35 26.86
N ARG A 388 6.40 36.15 27.48
CA ARG A 388 6.47 37.62 27.38
C ARG A 388 7.86 37.98 27.83
N GLN A 389 8.70 38.45 26.91
CA GLN A 389 9.90 39.18 27.31
C GLN A 389 9.38 40.39 28.07
N VAL A 390 9.47 40.33 29.40
CA VAL A 390 9.40 41.51 30.24
C VAL A 390 10.63 42.31 29.83
N ARG A 391 10.41 43.30 28.97
CA ARG A 391 11.39 44.37 28.74
C ARG A 391 11.47 45.13 30.06
N ASN A 392 12.55 44.92 30.81
CA ASN A 392 12.97 45.86 31.85
C ASN A 392 13.45 47.16 31.20
#